data_AF-A0A1N7G6W7-F1
#
_entry.id   AF-A0A1N7G6W7-F1
#
_cell.length_a   1.000
_cell.length_b   1.000
_cell.length_c   1.000
_cell.angle_alpha   90.00
_cell.angle_beta   90.00
_cell.angle_gamma   90.00
#
_symmetry.space_group_name_H-M   'P 1'
#
loop_
_entity.id
_entity.type
_entity.pdbx_description
1 polymer ?
#
loop_
_entity_poly.entity_id
_entity_poly.type
_entity_poly.pdbx_seq_one_letter_code
_entity_poly.pdbx_strand_id
1 'polypeptide(L)'
;MNARFVRLAEQGRPIVHLKVDGEPIEALQGDTLMVALLTRGPALRQSEFDPGSRAGFCLMGACQDCWVWTRSGERLRACSNEVREGLDIITKQPEAIWPLRG
;
A
#
# COMPACT_ATOMS: atom_id res chain seq x y z
N MET A 1 -5.73 -11.36 11.21
CA MET A 1 -5.15 -10.00 11.15
C MET A 1 -6.30 -9.02 11.05
N ASN A 2 -6.39 -8.04 11.95
CA ASN A 2 -7.52 -7.11 11.98
C ASN A 2 -7.27 -5.96 11.01
N ALA A 3 -8.30 -5.61 10.22
CA ALA A 3 -8.30 -4.42 9.39
C ALA A 3 -8.18 -3.15 10.26
N ARG A 4 -7.52 -2.11 9.71
CA ARG A 4 -7.39 -0.79 10.37
C ARG A 4 -8.47 0.18 9.93
N PHE A 5 -8.85 0.12 8.65
CA PHE A 5 -9.89 0.97 8.09
C PHE A 5 -11.20 0.19 7.94
N VAL A 6 -12.31 0.87 8.20
CA VAL A 6 -13.66 0.35 8.04
C VAL A 6 -14.43 1.28 7.12
N ARG A 7 -15.09 0.69 6.13
CA ARG A 7 -15.91 1.40 5.14
C ARG A 7 -17.31 1.60 5.71
N LEU A 8 -17.76 2.85 5.84
CA LEU A 8 -19.04 3.18 6.51
C LEU A 8 -20.26 3.26 5.57
N ALA A 9 -20.10 3.78 4.34
CA ALA A 9 -21.24 4.03 3.44
C ALA A 9 -20.96 3.70 1.96
N GLU A 10 -19.75 3.97 1.46
CA GLU A 10 -19.45 3.88 0.03
C GLU A 10 -19.05 2.47 -0.44
N GLN A 11 -20.01 1.63 -0.83
CA GLN A 11 -19.77 0.25 -1.29
C GLN A 11 -20.13 -0.02 -2.77
N GLY A 12 -20.82 0.90 -3.45
CA GLY A 12 -21.37 0.67 -4.80
C GLY A 12 -20.47 1.09 -5.97
N ARG A 13 -19.25 1.57 -5.68
CA ARG A 13 -18.29 1.96 -6.73
C ARG A 13 -17.78 0.72 -7.49
N PRO A 14 -17.37 0.85 -8.77
CA PRO A 14 -16.81 -0.28 -9.51
C PRO A 14 -15.63 -0.91 -8.79
N ILE A 15 -15.55 -2.25 -8.87
CA ILE A 15 -14.43 -3.02 -8.32
C ILE A 15 -13.21 -2.86 -9.22
N VAL A 16 -12.05 -2.71 -8.59
CA VAL A 16 -10.71 -2.72 -9.21
C VAL A 16 -9.92 -3.87 -8.61
N HIS A 17 -9.33 -4.71 -9.47
CA HIS A 17 -8.51 -5.84 -9.03
C HIS A 17 -7.02 -5.48 -9.08
N LEU A 18 -6.32 -5.87 -8.02
CA LEU A 18 -4.89 -5.69 -7.87
C LEU A 18 -4.31 -6.86 -7.07
N LYS A 19 -2.98 -6.94 -6.99
CA LYS A 19 -2.28 -7.92 -6.17
C LYS A 19 -1.47 -7.20 -5.10
N VAL A 20 -1.44 -7.79 -3.91
CA VAL A 20 -0.58 -7.34 -2.81
C VAL A 20 0.19 -8.55 -2.31
N ASP A 21 1.52 -8.50 -2.37
CA ASP A 21 2.42 -9.59 -1.97
C ASP A 21 2.09 -10.93 -2.65
N GLY A 22 1.59 -10.87 -3.88
CA GLY A 22 1.17 -12.05 -4.66
C GLY A 22 -0.29 -12.45 -4.47
N GLU A 23 -0.97 -11.94 -3.45
CA GLU A 23 -2.38 -12.24 -3.17
C GLU A 23 -3.32 -11.30 -3.93
N PRO A 24 -4.33 -11.83 -4.64
CA PRO A 24 -5.33 -10.99 -5.29
C PRO A 24 -6.20 -10.28 -4.24
N ILE A 25 -6.40 -8.98 -4.42
CA ILE A 25 -7.32 -8.18 -3.63
C ILE A 25 -8.24 -7.36 -4.52
N GLU A 26 -9.39 -7.01 -3.96
CA GLU A 26 -10.37 -6.10 -4.55
C GLU A 26 -10.36 -4.79 -3.76
N ALA A 27 -10.45 -3.68 -4.50
CA ALA A 27 -10.67 -2.34 -3.98
C ALA A 27 -11.75 -1.65 -4.82
N LEU A 28 -12.18 -0.46 -4.40
CA LEU A 28 -13.13 0.32 -5.19
C LEU A 28 -12.42 1.40 -6.00
N GLN A 29 -12.91 1.70 -7.20
CA GLN A 29 -12.39 2.77 -8.03
C GLN A 29 -12.29 4.09 -7.24
N GLY A 30 -11.13 4.75 -7.30
CA GLY A 30 -10.82 5.98 -6.56
C GLY A 30 -10.38 5.76 -5.11
N ASP A 31 -10.34 4.52 -4.61
CA ASP A 31 -9.63 4.24 -3.35
C ASP A 31 -8.14 4.54 -3.53
N THR A 32 -7.52 5.08 -2.48
CA THR A 32 -6.05 5.08 -2.40
C THR A 32 -5.56 3.67 -2.08
N LEU A 33 -4.31 3.37 -2.43
CA LEU A 33 -3.65 2.13 -2.01
C LEU A 33 -3.72 1.95 -0.48
N MET A 34 -3.64 3.04 0.29
CA MET A 34 -3.80 3.00 1.74
C MET A 34 -5.17 2.44 2.16
N VAL A 35 -6.26 2.90 1.52
CA VAL A 35 -7.60 2.37 1.77
C VAL A 35 -7.69 0.89 1.39
N ALA A 36 -7.19 0.53 0.21
CA ALA A 36 -7.21 -0.86 -0.26
C ALA A 36 -6.47 -1.84 0.67
N LEU A 37 -5.29 -1.44 1.16
CA LEU A 37 -4.47 -2.30 2.02
C LEU A 37 -4.99 -2.32 3.47
N LEU A 38 -5.34 -1.15 4.04
CA LEU A 38 -5.72 -1.06 5.46
C LEU A 38 -7.16 -1.51 5.76
N THR A 39 -8.00 -1.68 4.74
CA THR A 39 -9.30 -2.36 4.91
C THR A 39 -9.16 -3.89 5.01
N ARG A 40 -7.98 -4.44 4.69
CA ARG A 40 -7.72 -5.89 4.72
C ARG A 40 -6.65 -6.28 5.75
N GLY A 41 -5.78 -5.34 6.14
CA GLY A 41 -4.66 -5.62 7.02
C GLY A 41 -4.27 -4.47 7.93
N PRO A 42 -3.28 -4.69 8.81
CA PRO A 42 -2.93 -3.75 9.86
C PRO A 42 -1.87 -2.72 9.47
N ALA A 43 -1.22 -2.86 8.31
CA ALA A 43 0.00 -2.13 7.95
C ALA A 43 0.21 -2.02 6.44
N LEU A 44 1.15 -1.16 6.04
CA LEU A 44 1.57 -0.89 4.66
C LEU A 44 3.03 -1.31 4.40
N ARG A 45 3.88 -1.24 5.41
CA ARG A 45 5.29 -1.62 5.30
C ARG A 45 5.87 -2.12 6.63
N GLN A 46 7.04 -2.75 6.56
CA GLN A 46 7.89 -2.99 7.72
C GLN A 46 8.81 -1.79 7.99
N SER A 47 9.15 -1.55 9.26
CA SER A 47 10.16 -0.57 9.69
C SER A 47 11.55 -1.02 9.25
N GLU A 48 12.43 -0.08 8.87
CA GLU A 48 13.84 -0.40 8.55
C GLU A 48 14.68 -0.64 9.80
N PHE A 49 14.22 -0.14 10.95
CA PHE A 49 15.02 -0.04 12.18
C PHE A 49 14.61 -1.05 13.26
N ASP A 50 13.44 -1.65 13.12
CA ASP A 50 12.85 -2.52 14.13
C ASP A 50 11.86 -3.52 13.49
N PRO A 51 11.42 -4.57 14.21
CA PRO A 51 10.45 -5.54 13.71
C PRO A 51 9.03 -4.98 13.49
N GLY A 52 8.78 -3.72 13.85
CA GLY A 52 7.47 -3.09 13.82
C GLY A 52 6.95 -2.83 12.41
N SER A 53 5.64 -2.86 12.28
CA SER A 53 4.92 -2.54 11.05
C SER A 53 4.42 -1.10 11.06
N ARG A 54 4.43 -0.42 9.92
CA ARG A 54 3.97 0.96 9.75
C ARG A 54 2.70 1.00 8.91
N ALA A 55 1.68 1.71 9.38
CA ALA A 55 0.40 1.87 8.69
C ALA A 55 0.24 3.25 8.02
N GLY A 56 1.04 4.25 8.42
CA GLY A 56 0.83 5.64 8.04
C GLY A 56 -0.39 6.27 8.73
N PHE A 57 -0.35 7.59 8.96
CA PHE A 57 -1.43 8.30 9.66
C PHE A 57 -1.72 9.70 9.09
N CYS A 58 -0.78 10.32 8.37
CA CYS A 58 -0.89 11.74 8.02
C CYS A 58 -1.74 12.05 6.78
N LEU A 59 -1.99 11.06 5.91
CA LEU A 59 -2.66 11.20 4.60
C LEU A 59 -2.09 12.28 3.64
N MET A 60 -0.91 12.83 3.93
CA MET A 60 -0.28 13.91 3.15
C MET A 60 1.13 13.57 2.68
N GLY A 61 1.58 12.34 2.89
CA GLY A 61 2.94 11.91 2.54
C GLY A 61 4.06 12.42 3.48
N ALA A 62 3.73 13.09 4.57
CA ALA A 62 4.73 13.61 5.51
C ALA A 62 5.35 12.53 6.42
N CYS A 63 4.54 11.61 6.95
CA CYS A 63 4.97 10.62 7.95
C CYS A 63 5.98 9.58 7.44
N GLN A 64 6.18 9.45 6.12
CA GLN A 64 7.01 8.41 5.50
C GLN A 64 6.63 6.94 5.81
N ASP A 65 5.55 6.72 6.54
CA ASP A 65 5.09 5.38 6.94
C ASP A 65 4.12 4.73 5.94
N CYS A 66 3.86 5.40 4.81
CA CYS A 66 2.92 4.97 3.77
C CYS A 66 3.61 4.45 2.51
N TRP A 67 4.91 4.15 2.56
CA TRP A 67 5.61 3.62 1.40
C TRP A 67 5.14 2.20 1.08
N VAL A 68 4.93 1.95 -0.21
CA VAL A 68 4.75 0.63 -0.82
C VAL A 68 5.54 0.60 -2.12
N TRP A 69 5.73 -0.58 -2.70
CA TRP A 69 6.45 -0.74 -3.95
C TRP A 69 5.59 -1.43 -4.98
N THR A 70 5.75 -1.11 -6.26
CA THR A 70 5.29 -1.99 -7.31
C THR A 70 6.23 -3.20 -7.41
N ARG A 71 5.79 -4.30 -8.02
CA ARG A 71 6.67 -5.44 -8.30
C ARG A 71 7.89 -5.09 -9.16
N SER A 72 7.80 -4.05 -9.99
CA SER A 72 8.93 -3.54 -10.77
C SER A 72 9.90 -2.66 -9.96
N GLY A 73 9.61 -2.42 -8.68
CA GLY A 73 10.47 -1.67 -7.76
C GLY A 73 10.18 -0.18 -7.66
N GLU A 74 9.16 0.34 -8.38
CA GLU A 74 8.75 1.73 -8.24
C GLU A 74 8.20 1.97 -6.83
N ARG A 75 8.71 3.01 -6.16
CA ARG A 75 8.28 3.36 -4.80
C ARG A 75 7.12 4.34 -4.83
N LEU A 76 5.99 3.97 -4.25
CA LEU A 76 4.74 4.75 -4.25
C LEU A 76 4.32 5.15 -2.84
N ARG A 77 3.70 6.32 -2.70
CA ARG A 77 2.99 6.70 -1.47
C ARG A 77 1.59 6.13 -1.50
N ALA A 78 1.30 5.17 -0.63
CA ALA A 78 -0.01 4.53 -0.59
C ALA A 78 -1.14 5.51 -0.25
N CYS A 79 -0.86 6.57 0.52
CA CYS A 79 -1.88 7.53 0.94
C CYS A 79 -2.33 8.51 -0.15
N SER A 80 -1.64 8.58 -1.28
CA SER A 80 -1.92 9.55 -2.36
C SER A 80 -1.91 8.95 -3.76
N ASN A 81 -1.68 7.64 -3.89
CA ASN A 81 -1.77 6.93 -5.16
C ASN A 81 -3.04 6.10 -5.17
N GLU A 82 -3.85 6.28 -6.20
CA GLU A 82 -5.09 5.53 -6.40
C GLU A 82 -4.81 4.10 -6.86
N VAL A 83 -5.74 3.20 -6.52
CA VAL A 83 -5.78 1.85 -7.09
C VAL A 83 -6.05 1.91 -8.58
N ARG A 84 -5.42 1.02 -9.34
CA ARG A 84 -5.64 0.82 -10.78
C ARG A 84 -5.64 -0.67 -11.07
N GLU A 85 -6.39 -1.05 -12.09
CA GLU A 85 -6.51 -2.45 -12.52
C GLU A 85 -5.15 -3.04 -12.83
N GLY A 86 -4.89 -4.25 -12.33
CA GLY A 86 -3.64 -4.97 -12.57
C GLY A 86 -2.41 -4.46 -11.82
N LEU A 87 -2.54 -3.49 -10.90
CA LEU A 87 -1.41 -3.13 -10.01
C LEU A 87 -0.92 -4.36 -9.24
N ASP A 88 0.40 -4.47 -9.10
CA ASP A 88 1.06 -5.51 -8.31
C ASP A 88 1.97 -4.84 -7.30
N ILE A 89 1.54 -4.89 -6.04
CA ILE A 89 2.11 -4.14 -4.92
C ILE A 89 2.85 -5.08 -3.99
N ILE A 90 3.99 -4.63 -3.48
CA ILE A 90 4.82 -5.29 -2.48
C ILE A 90 4.85 -4.40 -1.24
N THR A 91 4.64 -4.99 -0.06
CA THR A 91 4.67 -4.28 1.24
C THR A 91 6.00 -4.46 1.98
N LYS A 92 6.81 -5.45 1.57
CA LYS A 92 8.19 -5.57 2.02
C LYS A 92 9.10 -4.71 1.16
N GLN A 93 10.01 -4.00 1.82
CA GLN A 93 11.03 -3.27 1.10
C GLN A 93 11.86 -4.25 0.26
N PRO A 94 11.94 -4.07 -1.07
CA PRO A 94 12.85 -4.86 -1.89
C PRO A 94 14.30 -4.57 -1.46
N GLU A 95 15.19 -5.55 -1.62
CA GLU A 95 16.61 -5.39 -1.31
C GLU A 95 17.15 -4.12 -1.98
N ALA A 96 17.78 -3.26 -1.19
CA ALA A 96 18.25 -1.96 -1.68
C ALA A 96 19.39 -2.18 -2.68
N ILE A 97 19.11 -1.98 -3.97
CA ILE A 97 20.16 -1.81 -4.96
C ILE A 97 20.58 -0.35 -4.90
N TRP A 98 21.66 -0.05 -4.19
CA TRP A 98 22.29 1.26 -4.27
C TRP A 98 22.96 1.36 -5.64
N PRO A 99 22.52 2.24 -6.56
CA PRO A 99 23.28 2.45 -7.77
C PRO A 99 24.64 3.02 -7.33
N LEU A 100 25.69 2.21 -7.44
CA LEU A 100 27.06 2.69 -7.43
C LEU A 100 27.20 3.58 -8.67
N ARG A 101 26.83 4.85 -8.54
CA ARG A 101 27.21 5.86 -9.53
C ARG A 101 28.72 6.01 -9.40
N GLY A 102 29.43 5.46 -10.38
CA GLY A 102 30.79 5.89 -10.72
C GLY A 102 30.78 7.28 -11.34
#